data_AF-A0AAV5AGH9-F1
#
_entry.id   AF-A0AAV5AGH9-F1
#
_cell.length_a   1.000
_cell.length_b   1.000
_cell.length_c   1.000
_cell.angle_alpha   90.00
_cell.angle_beta   90.00
_cell.angle_gamma   90.00
#
_symmetry.space_group_name_H-M   'P 1'
#
loop_
_entity.id
_entity.type
_entity.pdbx_description
1 polymer ?
#
loop_
_entity_poly.entity_id
_entity_poly.type
_entity_poly.pdbx_seq_one_letter_code
_entity_poly.pdbx_strand_id
1 'polypeptide(L)'
;MSRDRLAAFRSQQQQRSSPTNQPTTLNTDNYELRNVNAGNDEMTAFYSNLQVIQNDLDAYRDYVSRISELHSRSMNVTDSEGIEQDRIQLNDLLNKSRTLSNDIKKKIEGLQKEKHTGTEGRIRAQQLLAEIKPDATPEEIKTVVEESGGEQIFADALQSTTRYGVARVAYQEVQERQADIKKIEYTLGELAQLFNDMSILIDQQNEVVDEIEQRAGTVAIDSEQGLKQTERAVKSARSARRKRWICFFLTLIILAVLGIALGIGLGVGIPKHNS
;
A
#
# COMPACT_ATOMS: atom_id res chain seq x y z
N MET A 1 -10.51 -51.83 76.65
CA MET A 1 -10.12 -50.73 75.73
C MET A 1 -10.20 -51.19 74.27
N SER A 2 -11.39 -51.56 73.78
CA SER A 2 -11.49 -52.23 72.45
C SER A 2 -12.73 -51.87 71.63
N ARG A 3 -13.50 -50.85 72.04
CA ARG A 3 -14.74 -50.43 71.33
C ARG A 3 -14.59 -49.12 70.54
N ASP A 4 -13.58 -48.29 70.83
CA ASP A 4 -13.36 -47.01 70.11
C ASP A 4 -12.57 -47.12 68.81
N ARG A 5 -11.81 -48.20 68.58
CA ARG A 5 -11.05 -48.36 67.33
C ARG A 5 -11.92 -48.76 66.13
N LEU A 6 -13.12 -49.29 66.38
CA LEU A 6 -14.05 -49.70 65.32
C LEU A 6 -14.93 -48.54 64.81
N ALA A 7 -15.15 -47.50 65.62
CA ALA A 7 -15.85 -46.28 65.20
C ALA A 7 -14.95 -45.38 64.34
N ALA A 8 -13.66 -45.25 64.68
CA ALA A 8 -12.68 -44.49 63.91
C ALA A 8 -12.36 -45.12 62.52
N PHE A 9 -12.52 -46.43 62.37
CA PHE A 9 -12.36 -47.10 61.09
C PHE A 9 -13.60 -46.97 60.18
N ARG A 10 -14.79 -46.83 60.78
CA ARG A 10 -16.06 -46.64 60.05
C ARG A 10 -16.22 -45.21 59.52
N SER A 11 -15.66 -44.22 60.22
CA SER A 11 -15.59 -42.84 59.73
C SER A 11 -14.54 -42.64 58.62
N GLN A 12 -13.60 -43.57 58.42
CA GLN A 12 -12.68 -43.56 57.27
C GLN A 12 -13.20 -44.35 56.05
N GLN A 13 -14.15 -45.27 56.21
CA GLN A 13 -14.74 -45.99 55.08
C GLN A 13 -15.92 -45.28 54.41
N GLN A 14 -16.55 -44.28 55.07
CA GLN A 14 -17.57 -43.44 54.42
C GLN A 14 -16.99 -42.32 53.53
N GLN A 15 -15.67 -42.23 53.38
CA GLN A 15 -15.02 -41.38 52.37
C GLN A 15 -14.50 -42.17 51.15
N ARG A 16 -14.81 -43.47 51.04
CA ARG A 16 -14.38 -44.31 49.92
C ARG A 16 -15.55 -45.08 49.30
N SER A 17 -16.46 -44.34 48.67
CA SER A 17 -17.37 -44.94 47.70
C SER A 17 -17.77 -43.92 46.64
N SER A 18 -17.44 -44.31 45.40
CA SER A 18 -17.89 -43.81 44.11
C SER A 18 -17.25 -42.51 43.61
N PRO A 19 -16.42 -42.55 42.55
CA PRO A 19 -16.28 -41.39 41.71
C PRO A 19 -17.65 -41.20 41.05
N THR A 20 -18.41 -40.23 41.55
CA THR A 20 -19.50 -39.65 40.79
C THR A 20 -18.86 -39.16 39.50
N ASN A 21 -19.01 -39.93 38.42
CA ASN A 21 -19.00 -39.38 37.08
C ASN A 21 -20.16 -38.37 37.05
N GLN A 22 -19.91 -37.18 37.58
CA GLN A 22 -20.52 -36.00 37.00
C GLN A 22 -20.11 -36.11 35.54
N PRO A 23 -21.06 -36.13 34.58
CA PRO A 23 -20.72 -35.59 33.30
C PRO A 23 -20.17 -34.22 33.67
N THR A 24 -18.87 -34.00 33.47
CA THR A 24 -18.39 -32.65 33.34
C THR A 24 -19.26 -32.13 32.22
N THR A 25 -20.31 -31.39 32.57
CA THR A 25 -21.01 -30.54 31.63
C THR A 25 -19.94 -29.52 31.31
N LEU A 26 -19.05 -29.91 30.39
CA LEU A 26 -18.28 -28.99 29.59
C LEU A 26 -19.32 -27.99 29.20
N ASN A 27 -19.13 -26.79 29.73
CA ASN A 27 -19.88 -25.60 29.39
C ASN A 27 -19.62 -25.38 27.91
N THR A 28 -20.33 -26.16 27.09
CA THR A 28 -20.19 -26.22 25.63
C THR A 28 -20.81 -24.96 25.03
N ASP A 29 -21.65 -24.29 25.82
CA ASP A 29 -22.39 -23.08 25.46
C ASP A 29 -21.53 -21.81 25.57
N ASN A 30 -20.28 -21.89 26.05
CA ASN A 30 -19.37 -20.73 26.14
C ASN A 30 -18.21 -20.74 25.14
N TYR A 31 -18.14 -21.73 24.25
CA TYR A 31 -17.32 -21.62 23.03
C TYR A 31 -18.11 -20.99 21.88
N GLU A 32 -19.33 -20.51 22.15
CA GLU A 32 -20.22 -19.90 21.18
C GLU A 32 -19.64 -18.59 20.62
N LEU A 33 -19.17 -18.68 19.37
CA LEU A 33 -19.51 -17.78 18.26
C LEU A 33 -19.04 -16.32 18.32
N ARG A 34 -18.45 -15.85 19.40
CA ARG A 34 -18.00 -14.46 19.52
C ARG A 34 -16.75 -14.14 18.68
N ASN A 35 -16.08 -15.16 18.14
CA ASN A 35 -14.85 -15.02 17.35
C ASN A 35 -15.02 -15.32 15.85
N VAL A 36 -16.18 -15.81 15.41
CA VAL A 36 -16.43 -16.13 13.99
C VAL A 36 -16.52 -14.85 13.15
N ASN A 37 -17.15 -13.79 13.68
CA ASN A 37 -17.21 -12.50 12.98
C ASN A 37 -15.85 -11.80 12.89
N ALA A 38 -15.00 -11.88 13.93
CA ALA A 38 -13.65 -11.32 13.89
C ALA A 38 -12.75 -12.04 12.88
N GLY A 39 -12.86 -13.38 12.79
CA GLY A 39 -12.16 -14.17 11.77
C GLY A 39 -12.63 -13.87 10.34
N ASN A 40 -13.93 -13.63 10.16
CA ASN A 40 -14.50 -13.26 8.85
C ASN A 40 -14.00 -11.88 8.36
N ASP A 41 -13.89 -10.91 9.27
CA ASP A 41 -13.39 -9.57 8.93
C ASP A 41 -11.90 -9.60 8.56
N GLU A 42 -11.09 -10.36 9.30
CA GLU A 42 -9.66 -10.55 9.03
C GLU A 42 -9.45 -11.28 7.69
N MET A 43 -10.24 -12.32 7.42
CA MET A 43 -10.21 -13.07 6.17
C MET A 43 -10.63 -12.19 4.97
N THR A 44 -11.64 -11.33 5.16
CA THR A 44 -12.08 -10.39 4.12
C THR A 44 -10.99 -9.34 3.82
N ALA A 45 -10.35 -8.81 4.86
CA ALA A 45 -9.22 -7.88 4.71
C ALA A 45 -8.04 -8.56 4.00
N PHE A 46 -7.73 -9.81 4.34
CA PHE A 46 -6.71 -10.62 3.69
C PHE A 46 -6.96 -10.75 2.19
N TYR A 47 -8.17 -11.18 1.79
CA TYR A 47 -8.51 -11.35 0.37
C TYR A 47 -8.51 -10.03 -0.39
N SER A 48 -8.97 -8.94 0.24
CA SER A 48 -8.89 -7.60 -0.33
C SER A 48 -7.43 -7.18 -0.59
N ASN A 49 -6.55 -7.40 0.38
CA ASN A 49 -5.12 -7.11 0.23
C ASN A 49 -4.46 -7.96 -0.86
N LEU A 50 -4.84 -9.24 -0.96
CA LEU A 50 -4.36 -10.13 -2.02
C LEU A 50 -4.82 -9.66 -3.41
N GLN A 51 -6.08 -9.23 -3.55
CA GLN A 51 -6.61 -8.65 -4.79
C GLN A 51 -5.84 -7.39 -5.20
N VAL A 52 -5.55 -6.51 -4.23
CA VAL A 52 -4.75 -5.31 -4.47
C VAL A 52 -3.34 -5.67 -4.96
N ILE A 53 -2.68 -6.65 -4.34
CA ILE A 53 -1.36 -7.12 -4.77
C ILE A 53 -1.41 -7.68 -6.20
N GLN A 54 -2.44 -8.44 -6.55
CA GLN A 54 -2.60 -8.96 -7.91
C GLN A 54 -2.77 -7.84 -8.94
N ASN A 55 -3.63 -6.86 -8.65
CA ASN A 55 -3.80 -5.70 -9.52
C ASN A 55 -2.48 -4.90 -9.68
N ASP A 56 -1.72 -4.75 -8.60
CA ASP A 56 -0.41 -4.08 -8.64
C ASP A 56 0.60 -4.88 -9.48
N LEU A 57 0.60 -6.22 -9.40
CA LEU A 57 1.43 -7.09 -10.23
C LEU A 57 1.08 -6.97 -11.72
N ASP A 58 -0.20 -6.86 -12.05
CA ASP A 58 -0.64 -6.63 -13.43
C ASP A 58 -0.23 -5.24 -13.95
N ALA A 59 -0.33 -4.21 -13.11
CA ALA A 59 0.18 -2.88 -13.45
C ALA A 59 1.71 -2.89 -13.63
N TYR A 60 2.43 -3.63 -12.79
CA TYR A 60 3.87 -3.79 -12.89
C TYR A 60 4.27 -4.48 -14.21
N ARG A 61 3.55 -5.51 -14.63
CA ARG A 61 3.74 -6.19 -15.92
C ARG A 61 3.55 -5.24 -17.11
N ASP A 62 2.54 -4.38 -17.06
CA ASP A 62 2.32 -3.36 -18.09
C ASP A 62 3.51 -2.39 -18.15
N TYR A 63 4.04 -1.95 -17.00
CA TYR A 63 5.25 -1.13 -16.97
C TYR A 63 6.45 -1.83 -17.56
N VAL A 64 6.75 -3.08 -17.16
CA VAL A 64 7.85 -3.88 -17.73
C VAL A 64 7.72 -3.98 -19.25
N SER A 65 6.52 -4.28 -19.73
CA SER A 65 6.25 -4.47 -21.16
C SER A 65 6.49 -3.19 -21.96
N ARG A 66 6.00 -2.04 -21.45
CA ARG A 66 6.21 -0.73 -22.09
C ARG A 66 7.66 -0.28 -22.04
N ILE A 67 8.36 -0.52 -20.92
CA ILE A 67 9.79 -0.27 -20.79
C ILE A 67 10.54 -1.05 -21.87
N SER A 68 10.24 -2.34 -22.04
CA SER A 68 10.84 -3.18 -23.07
C SER A 68 10.58 -2.65 -24.49
N GLU A 69 9.33 -2.25 -24.79
CA GLU A 69 8.98 -1.70 -26.11
C GLU A 69 9.72 -0.38 -26.40
N LEU A 70 9.72 0.56 -25.44
CA LEU A 70 10.41 1.85 -25.57
C LEU A 70 11.92 1.65 -25.68
N HIS A 71 12.50 0.72 -24.91
CA HIS A 71 13.91 0.39 -24.99
C HIS A 71 14.29 -0.15 -26.37
N SER A 72 13.50 -1.10 -26.91
CA SER A 72 13.70 -1.62 -28.25
C SER A 72 13.52 -0.56 -29.34
N ARG A 73 12.55 0.34 -29.17
CA ARG A 73 12.30 1.45 -30.10
C ARG A 73 13.46 2.45 -30.11
N SER A 74 13.92 2.85 -28.92
CA SER A 74 15.06 3.76 -28.74
C SER A 74 16.34 3.23 -29.41
N MET A 75 16.57 1.92 -29.39
CA MET A 75 17.73 1.32 -30.09
C MET A 75 17.61 1.30 -31.62
N ASN A 76 16.40 1.38 -32.18
CA ASN A 76 16.14 1.23 -33.62
C ASN A 76 15.83 2.56 -34.32
N VAL A 77 15.39 3.59 -33.59
CA VAL A 77 15.08 4.90 -34.16
C VAL A 77 16.37 5.70 -34.34
N THR A 78 16.55 6.30 -35.52
CA THR A 78 17.72 7.14 -35.86
C THR A 78 17.40 8.64 -35.79
N ASP A 79 16.15 8.99 -35.49
CA ASP A 79 15.67 10.37 -35.41
C ASP A 79 15.89 10.97 -34.01
N SER A 80 16.59 12.10 -33.94
CA SER A 80 17.05 12.71 -32.69
C SER A 80 15.92 13.26 -31.80
N GLU A 81 14.82 13.73 -32.39
CA GLU A 81 13.69 14.29 -31.62
C GLU A 81 12.85 13.19 -30.95
N GLY A 82 12.62 12.07 -31.66
CA GLY A 82 11.89 10.91 -31.10
C GLY A 82 12.63 10.21 -29.96
N ILE A 83 13.96 10.14 -30.04
CA ILE A 83 14.79 9.48 -29.03
C ILE A 83 14.68 10.18 -27.66
N GLU A 84 14.69 11.51 -27.62
CA GLU A 84 14.63 12.24 -26.33
C GLU A 84 13.27 12.02 -25.63
N GLN A 85 12.18 12.02 -26.39
CA GLN A 85 10.85 11.75 -25.84
C GLN A 85 10.74 10.32 -25.29
N ASP A 86 11.24 9.33 -26.03
CA ASP A 86 11.23 7.93 -25.61
C ASP A 86 12.08 7.73 -24.35
N ARG A 87 13.22 8.43 -24.22
CA ARG A 87 14.05 8.40 -23.01
C ARG A 87 13.35 8.99 -21.79
N ILE A 88 12.60 10.08 -21.95
CA ILE A 88 11.83 10.67 -20.83
C ILE A 88 10.75 9.68 -20.36
N GLN A 89 10.01 9.08 -21.30
CA GLN A 89 8.96 8.10 -20.96
C GLN A 89 9.53 6.84 -20.31
N LEU A 90 10.67 6.35 -20.80
CA LEU A 90 11.37 5.20 -20.24
C LEU A 90 11.71 5.44 -18.75
N ASN A 91 12.29 6.61 -18.44
CA ASN A 91 12.65 6.97 -17.08
C ASN A 91 11.46 7.09 -16.13
N ASP A 92 10.36 7.70 -16.60
CA ASP A 92 9.13 7.79 -15.81
C ASP A 92 8.58 6.41 -15.46
N LEU A 93 8.52 5.50 -16.45
CA LEU A 93 8.07 4.13 -16.24
C LEU A 93 8.99 3.33 -15.31
N LEU A 94 10.31 3.54 -15.38
CA LEU A 94 11.26 2.90 -14.47
C LEU A 94 11.07 3.34 -13.03
N ASN A 95 10.84 4.63 -12.79
CA ASN A 95 10.61 5.15 -11.44
C ASN A 95 9.27 4.68 -10.87
N LYS A 96 8.21 4.68 -11.70
CA LYS A 96 6.90 4.12 -11.34
C LYS A 96 7.01 2.64 -11.00
N SER A 97 7.73 1.89 -11.83
CA SER A 97 7.99 0.47 -11.58
C SER A 97 8.73 0.23 -10.26
N ARG A 98 9.86 0.91 -10.02
CA ARG A 98 10.63 0.77 -8.76
C ARG A 98 9.78 1.05 -7.54
N THR A 99 8.97 2.12 -7.59
CA THR A 99 8.05 2.47 -6.50
C THR A 99 7.02 1.37 -6.28
N LEU A 100 6.36 0.92 -7.36
CA LEU A 100 5.34 -0.11 -7.29
C LEU A 100 5.90 -1.45 -6.78
N SER A 101 7.10 -1.84 -7.24
CA SER A 101 7.83 -3.02 -6.75
C SER A 101 8.02 -3.01 -5.24
N ASN A 102 8.45 -1.86 -4.71
CA ASN A 102 8.67 -1.68 -3.28
C ASN A 102 7.34 -1.71 -2.51
N ASP A 103 6.27 -1.16 -3.07
CA ASP A 103 4.95 -1.18 -2.46
C ASP A 103 4.35 -2.58 -2.44
N ILE A 104 4.46 -3.35 -3.53
CA ILE A 104 4.07 -4.77 -3.57
C ILE A 104 4.85 -5.54 -2.51
N LYS A 105 6.18 -5.35 -2.43
CA LYS A 105 7.03 -6.00 -1.43
C LYS A 105 6.54 -5.72 -0.01
N LYS A 106 6.28 -4.45 0.33
CA LYS A 106 5.76 -4.06 1.65
C LYS A 106 4.41 -4.70 1.97
N LYS A 107 3.49 -4.77 0.99
CA LYS A 107 2.18 -5.40 1.16
C LYS A 107 2.31 -6.90 1.42
N ILE A 108 3.18 -7.59 0.66
CA ILE A 108 3.47 -9.01 0.88
C ILE A 108 4.10 -9.24 2.26
N GLU A 109 5.08 -8.42 2.66
CA GLU A 109 5.67 -8.49 4.00
C GLU A 109 4.63 -8.26 5.11
N GLY A 110 3.66 -7.37 4.88
CA GLY A 110 2.51 -7.17 5.76
C GLY A 110 1.68 -8.44 5.93
N LEU A 111 1.27 -9.05 4.82
CA LEU A 111 0.51 -10.31 4.82
C LEU A 111 1.29 -11.48 5.45
N GLN A 112 2.61 -11.53 5.26
CA GLN A 112 3.46 -12.52 5.89
C GLN A 112 3.58 -12.31 7.41
N LYS A 113 3.59 -11.07 7.90
CA LYS A 113 3.57 -10.79 9.33
C LYS A 113 2.24 -11.19 9.96
N GLU A 114 1.14 -10.95 9.25
CA GLU A 114 -0.20 -11.38 9.66
C GLU A 114 -0.31 -12.92 9.68
N LYS A 115 0.38 -13.64 8.81
CA LYS A 115 0.48 -15.11 8.86
C LYS A 115 1.09 -15.65 10.17
N HIS A 116 2.01 -14.93 10.82
CA HIS A 116 2.66 -15.44 12.04
C HIS A 116 1.72 -15.50 13.26
N THR A 117 0.64 -14.71 13.30
CA THR A 117 -0.38 -14.81 14.36
C THR A 117 -1.22 -16.08 14.22
N GLY A 118 -1.32 -16.65 13.00
CA GLY A 118 -1.98 -17.94 12.73
C GLY A 118 -1.28 -19.17 13.31
N THR A 119 -0.06 -19.03 13.84
CA THR A 119 0.60 -20.11 14.60
C THR A 119 -0.25 -20.54 15.79
N GLU A 120 -0.98 -19.60 16.40
CA GLU A 120 -1.92 -19.87 17.50
C GLU A 120 -3.03 -20.83 17.08
N GLY A 121 -3.61 -20.67 15.89
CA GLY A 121 -4.65 -21.56 15.37
C GLY A 121 -4.13 -22.98 15.13
N ARG A 122 -2.90 -23.10 14.61
CA ARG A 122 -2.23 -24.39 14.42
C ARG A 122 -1.90 -25.07 15.75
N ILE A 123 -1.38 -24.31 16.71
CA ILE A 123 -1.10 -24.82 18.07
C ILE A 123 -2.38 -25.29 18.74
N ARG A 124 -3.48 -24.55 18.61
CA ARG A 124 -4.80 -24.94 19.13
C ARG A 124 -5.32 -26.21 18.46
N ALA A 125 -5.23 -26.30 17.13
CA ALA A 125 -5.62 -27.50 16.39
C ALA A 125 -4.81 -28.72 16.82
N GLN A 126 -3.49 -28.58 16.99
CA GLN A 126 -2.61 -29.65 17.47
C GLN A 126 -2.93 -30.08 18.90
N GLN A 127 -3.17 -29.11 19.81
CA GLN A 127 -3.55 -29.39 21.20
C GLN A 127 -4.90 -30.13 21.27
N LEU A 128 -5.88 -29.71 20.48
CA LEU A 128 -7.19 -30.37 20.41
C LEU A 128 -7.09 -31.78 19.82
N LEU A 129 -6.25 -31.98 18.79
CA LEU A 129 -5.97 -33.30 18.21
C LEU A 129 -5.32 -34.24 19.23
N ALA A 130 -4.26 -33.77 19.91
CA ALA A 130 -3.53 -34.55 20.92
C ALA A 130 -4.44 -34.98 22.08
N GLU A 131 -5.40 -34.13 22.42
CA GLU A 131 -6.37 -34.35 23.48
C GLU A 131 -7.52 -35.30 23.07
N ILE A 132 -7.87 -35.35 21.78
CA ILE A 132 -8.88 -36.28 21.24
C ILE A 132 -8.28 -37.66 20.96
N LYS A 133 -7.01 -37.71 20.51
CA LYS A 133 -6.30 -38.93 20.16
C LYS A 133 -4.95 -39.01 20.92
N PRO A 134 -4.96 -39.48 22.18
CA PRO A 134 -3.77 -39.53 23.03
C PRO A 134 -2.71 -40.55 22.57
N ASP A 135 -3.07 -41.46 21.67
CA ASP A 135 -2.20 -42.45 21.02
C ASP A 135 -1.54 -41.93 19.73
N ALA A 136 -1.91 -40.74 19.24
CA ALA A 136 -1.31 -40.15 18.06
C ALA A 136 0.13 -39.69 18.33
N THR A 137 1.04 -40.04 17.42
CA THR A 137 2.41 -39.55 17.50
C THR A 137 2.46 -38.04 17.20
N PRO A 138 3.41 -37.29 17.79
CA PRO A 138 3.58 -35.87 17.49
C PRO A 138 3.81 -35.61 15.99
N GLU A 139 4.39 -36.59 15.29
CA GLU A 139 4.61 -36.55 13.85
C GLU A 139 3.31 -36.73 13.06
N GLU A 140 2.41 -37.62 13.46
CA GLU A 140 1.07 -37.75 12.85
C GLU A 140 0.21 -36.50 13.05
N ILE A 141 0.25 -35.89 14.23
CA ILE A 141 -0.49 -34.65 14.51
C ILE A 141 0.04 -33.51 13.65
N LYS A 142 1.35 -33.47 13.43
CA LYS A 142 2.00 -32.50 12.56
C LYS A 142 1.59 -32.73 11.11
N THR A 143 1.75 -33.91 10.53
CA THR A 143 1.33 -34.18 9.14
C THR A 143 -0.15 -33.88 8.91
N VAL A 144 -1.02 -34.15 9.88
CA VAL A 144 -2.45 -33.80 9.78
C VAL A 144 -2.69 -32.28 9.66
N VAL A 145 -1.93 -31.47 10.41
CA VAL A 145 -2.10 -30.01 10.51
C VAL A 145 -1.24 -29.25 9.48
N GLU A 146 -0.19 -29.87 8.92
CA GLU A 146 0.77 -29.23 8.01
C GLU A 146 0.63 -29.68 6.56
N GLU A 147 0.13 -30.89 6.29
CA GLU A 147 0.19 -31.50 4.97
C GLU A 147 -1.17 -31.50 4.27
N SER A 148 -1.17 -31.21 2.97
CA SER A 148 -2.39 -31.06 2.13
C SER A 148 -3.15 -32.38 1.87
N GLY A 149 -2.86 -33.44 2.63
CA GLY A 149 -3.53 -34.75 2.60
C GLY A 149 -3.94 -35.25 3.99
N GLY A 150 -3.72 -34.46 5.04
CA GLY A 150 -4.08 -34.79 6.43
C GLY A 150 -5.58 -34.84 6.70
N GLU A 151 -6.41 -34.39 5.75
CA GLU A 151 -7.86 -34.23 5.90
C GLU A 151 -8.57 -35.57 6.06
N GLN A 152 -8.07 -36.60 5.38
CA GLN A 152 -8.63 -37.96 5.44
C GLN A 152 -8.28 -38.64 6.77
N ILE A 153 -7.05 -38.43 7.26
CA ILE A 153 -6.55 -38.93 8.56
C ILE A 153 -7.27 -38.21 9.71
N PHE A 154 -7.52 -36.91 9.55
CA PHE A 154 -8.29 -36.11 10.49
C PHE A 154 -9.75 -36.57 10.53
N ALA A 155 -10.38 -36.76 9.37
CA ALA A 155 -11.75 -37.26 9.28
C ALA A 155 -11.91 -38.65 9.93
N ASP A 156 -10.93 -39.54 9.75
CA ASP A 156 -10.89 -40.88 10.35
C ASP A 156 -10.68 -40.82 11.87
N ALA A 157 -9.79 -39.94 12.34
CA ALA A 157 -9.60 -39.66 13.77
C ALA A 157 -10.82 -38.99 14.44
N LEU A 158 -11.63 -38.26 13.67
CA LEU A 158 -12.87 -37.64 14.16
C LEU A 158 -14.06 -38.61 14.20
N GLN A 159 -14.04 -39.72 13.46
CA GLN A 159 -15.12 -40.72 13.51
C GLN A 159 -15.18 -41.47 14.84
N SER A 160 -14.08 -41.50 15.61
CA SER A 160 -14.01 -42.29 16.85
C SER A 160 -14.48 -41.58 18.12
N THR A 161 -14.86 -40.29 18.12
CA THR A 161 -15.13 -39.56 19.37
C THR A 161 -16.17 -38.43 19.25
N THR A 162 -17.05 -38.31 20.25
CA THR A 162 -18.16 -37.34 20.33
C THR A 162 -17.73 -35.85 20.48
N ARG A 163 -16.43 -35.54 20.61
CA ARG A 163 -15.85 -34.17 20.72
C ARG A 163 -15.71 -33.43 19.36
N TYR A 164 -16.58 -33.79 18.41
CA TYR A 164 -16.49 -33.54 16.98
C TYR A 164 -16.49 -32.04 16.55
N GLY A 165 -17.23 -31.17 17.26
CA GLY A 165 -17.49 -29.81 16.79
C GLY A 165 -16.27 -28.87 16.84
N VAL A 166 -15.55 -28.85 17.97
CA VAL A 166 -14.51 -27.85 18.23
C VAL A 166 -13.24 -28.12 17.44
N ALA A 167 -12.84 -29.39 17.30
CA ALA A 167 -11.66 -29.77 16.52
C ALA A 167 -11.88 -29.53 15.01
N ARG A 168 -13.07 -29.80 14.49
CA ARG A 168 -13.40 -29.58 13.07
C ARG A 168 -13.30 -28.10 12.68
N VAL A 169 -13.80 -27.19 13.53
CA VAL A 169 -13.71 -25.74 13.28
C VAL A 169 -12.26 -25.26 13.28
N ALA A 170 -11.46 -25.67 14.27
CA ALA A 170 -10.04 -25.32 14.33
C ALA A 170 -9.26 -25.87 13.12
N TYR A 171 -9.63 -27.06 12.63
CA TYR A 171 -9.01 -27.65 11.45
C TYR A 171 -9.37 -26.93 10.15
N GLN A 172 -10.64 -26.59 9.96
CA GLN A 172 -11.09 -25.82 8.80
C GLN A 172 -10.39 -24.45 8.73
N GLU A 173 -10.26 -23.78 9.88
CA GLU A 173 -9.50 -22.54 9.99
C GLU A 173 -8.04 -22.71 9.55
N VAL A 174 -7.36 -23.78 10.00
CA VAL A 174 -5.99 -24.07 9.57
C VAL A 174 -5.91 -24.33 8.06
N GLN A 175 -6.85 -25.08 7.48
CA GLN A 175 -6.88 -25.40 6.06
C GLN A 175 -7.07 -24.14 5.19
N GLU A 176 -8.01 -23.28 5.55
CA GLU A 176 -8.23 -22.01 4.86
C GLU A 176 -6.95 -21.16 4.88
N ARG A 177 -6.29 -21.05 6.04
CA ARG A 177 -5.00 -20.35 6.18
C ARG A 177 -3.89 -20.99 5.35
N GLN A 178 -3.83 -22.32 5.23
CA GLN A 178 -2.86 -22.98 4.35
C GLN A 178 -3.08 -22.64 2.86
N ALA A 179 -4.33 -22.61 2.42
CA ALA A 179 -4.66 -22.24 1.05
C ALA A 179 -4.23 -20.78 0.75
N ASP A 180 -4.41 -19.89 1.72
CA ASP A 180 -4.00 -18.49 1.64
C ASP A 180 -2.48 -18.31 1.58
N ILE A 181 -1.74 -19.10 2.37
CA ILE A 181 -0.28 -19.14 2.32
C ILE A 181 0.23 -19.49 0.92
N LYS A 182 -0.36 -20.52 0.30
CA LYS A 182 0.03 -20.93 -1.07
C LYS A 182 -0.18 -19.81 -2.08
N LYS A 183 -1.24 -19.01 -1.94
CA LYS A 183 -1.49 -17.85 -2.81
C LYS A 183 -0.41 -16.79 -2.64
N ILE A 184 0.02 -16.50 -1.41
CA ILE A 184 1.14 -15.56 -1.16
C ILE A 184 2.44 -16.09 -1.74
N GLU A 185 2.72 -17.38 -1.60
CA GLU A 185 3.94 -17.99 -2.15
C GLU A 185 3.96 -17.90 -3.68
N TYR A 186 2.82 -18.12 -4.32
CA TYR A 186 2.65 -17.91 -5.76
C TYR A 186 2.93 -16.44 -6.16
N THR A 187 2.30 -15.47 -5.48
CA THR A 187 2.50 -14.04 -5.80
C THR A 187 3.93 -13.57 -5.49
N LEU A 188 4.59 -14.12 -4.47
CA LEU A 188 5.99 -13.86 -4.16
C LEU A 188 6.91 -14.40 -5.27
N GLY A 189 6.62 -15.59 -5.79
CA GLY A 189 7.34 -16.17 -6.92
C GLY A 189 7.18 -15.34 -8.20
N GLU A 190 5.96 -14.91 -8.48
CA GLU A 190 5.62 -14.03 -9.61
C GLU A 190 6.35 -12.68 -9.50
N LEU A 191 6.35 -12.06 -8.31
CA LEU A 191 7.11 -10.83 -8.06
C LEU A 191 8.61 -11.03 -8.25
N ALA A 192 9.18 -12.14 -7.77
CA ALA A 192 10.60 -12.43 -7.91
C ALA A 192 11.02 -12.59 -9.38
N GLN A 193 10.18 -13.26 -10.19
CA GLN A 193 10.40 -13.38 -11.63
C GLN A 193 10.36 -12.00 -12.30
N LEU A 194 9.34 -11.19 -11.99
CA LEU A 194 9.19 -9.85 -12.55
C LEU A 194 10.34 -8.91 -12.18
N PHE A 195 10.88 -9.02 -10.95
CA PHE A 195 12.10 -8.32 -10.56
C PHE A 195 13.32 -8.77 -11.37
N ASN A 196 13.43 -10.06 -11.67
CA ASN A 196 14.53 -10.59 -12.47
C ASN A 196 14.46 -10.07 -13.91
N ASP A 197 13.28 -10.14 -14.53
CA ASP A 197 13.02 -9.63 -15.88
C ASP A 197 13.36 -8.14 -15.99
N MET A 198 13.12 -7.38 -14.92
CA MET A 198 13.46 -5.96 -14.86
C MET A 198 14.94 -5.69 -14.60
N SER A 199 15.62 -6.52 -13.82
CA SER A 199 17.06 -6.37 -13.54
C SER A 199 17.89 -6.40 -14.83
N ILE A 200 17.47 -7.19 -15.82
CA ILE A 200 18.09 -7.27 -17.15
C ILE A 200 17.95 -5.96 -17.93
N LEU A 201 16.84 -5.23 -17.74
CA LEU A 201 16.55 -3.95 -18.41
C LEU A 201 17.14 -2.73 -17.67
N ILE A 202 17.35 -2.84 -16.35
CA ILE A 202 17.84 -1.76 -15.49
C ILE A 202 19.37 -1.66 -15.45
N ASP A 203 20.11 -2.77 -15.57
CA ASP A 203 21.59 -2.77 -15.49
C ASP A 203 22.27 -1.91 -16.58
N GLN A 204 21.56 -1.56 -17.66
CA GLN A 204 22.04 -0.65 -18.70
C GLN A 204 21.86 0.86 -18.39
N GLN A 205 21.22 1.25 -17.28
CA GLN A 205 20.79 2.64 -17.01
C GLN A 205 21.35 3.28 -15.73
N ASN A 206 22.56 2.89 -15.28
CA ASN A 206 23.21 3.54 -14.14
C ASN A 206 23.63 5.01 -14.38
N GLU A 207 23.56 5.52 -15.62
CA GLU A 207 23.94 6.90 -15.97
C GLU A 207 22.76 7.89 -16.00
N VAL A 208 21.51 7.41 -16.08
CA VAL A 208 20.33 8.26 -16.35
C VAL A 208 19.67 8.81 -15.06
N VAL A 209 19.96 8.20 -13.91
CA VAL A 209 19.44 8.64 -12.60
C VAL A 209 20.06 9.99 -12.17
N ASP A 210 21.36 10.20 -12.42
CA ASP A 210 22.05 11.47 -12.11
C ASP A 210 21.49 12.66 -12.91
N GLU A 211 21.06 12.41 -14.16
CA GLU A 211 20.53 13.47 -15.01
C GLU A 211 19.15 13.97 -14.55
N ILE A 212 18.35 13.14 -13.86
CA ILE A 212 17.04 13.56 -13.32
C ILE A 212 17.20 14.39 -12.06
N GLU A 213 18.16 14.09 -11.20
CA GLU A 213 18.45 14.93 -10.04
C GLU A 213 18.95 16.31 -10.50
N GLN A 214 19.76 16.33 -11.57
CA GLN A 214 20.20 17.56 -12.22
C GLN A 214 19.06 18.31 -12.93
N ARG A 215 18.20 17.63 -13.71
CA ARG A 215 17.07 18.25 -14.44
C ARG A 215 15.97 18.72 -13.47
N ALA A 216 15.67 17.99 -12.40
CA ALA A 216 14.75 18.42 -11.35
C ALA A 216 15.27 19.67 -10.61
N GLY A 217 16.58 19.71 -10.33
CA GLY A 217 17.25 20.91 -9.81
C GLY A 217 17.14 22.10 -10.78
N THR A 218 17.29 21.85 -12.08
CA THR A 218 17.22 22.88 -13.12
C THR A 218 15.79 23.43 -13.28
N VAL A 219 14.76 22.57 -13.29
CA VAL A 219 13.34 22.98 -13.37
C VAL A 219 12.90 23.80 -12.16
N ALA A 220 13.43 23.48 -10.97
CA ALA A 220 13.18 24.28 -9.76
C ALA A 220 13.81 25.70 -9.88
N ILE A 221 15.05 25.79 -10.37
CA ILE A 221 15.74 27.07 -10.62
C ILE A 221 15.02 27.89 -11.69
N ASP A 222 14.62 27.26 -12.80
CA ASP A 222 13.95 27.93 -13.92
C ASP A 222 12.54 28.42 -13.54
N SER A 223 11.82 27.67 -12.69
CA SER A 223 10.54 28.11 -12.12
C SER A 223 10.71 29.34 -11.22
N GLU A 224 11.75 29.36 -10.37
CA GLU A 224 12.06 30.54 -9.54
C GLU A 224 12.43 31.76 -10.38
N GLN A 225 13.24 31.57 -11.43
CA GLN A 225 13.60 32.63 -12.36
C GLN A 225 12.38 33.12 -13.16
N GLY A 226 11.51 32.22 -13.61
CA GLY A 226 10.24 32.54 -14.28
C GLY A 226 9.31 33.39 -13.40
N LEU A 227 9.21 33.08 -12.11
CA LEU A 227 8.48 33.89 -11.13
C LEU A 227 9.08 35.30 -10.99
N LYS A 228 10.41 35.43 -10.92
CA LYS A 228 11.09 36.74 -10.89
C LYS A 228 10.86 37.56 -12.17
N GLN A 229 10.88 36.92 -13.34
CA GLN A 229 10.66 37.61 -14.60
C GLN A 229 9.20 38.08 -14.75
N THR A 230 8.23 37.26 -14.33
CA THR A 230 6.82 37.66 -14.32
C THR A 230 6.57 38.80 -13.33
N GLU A 231 7.18 38.78 -12.15
CA GLU A 231 7.09 39.88 -11.19
C GLU A 231 7.68 41.19 -11.75
N ARG A 232 8.88 41.13 -12.36
CA ARG A 232 9.50 42.28 -13.03
C ARG A 232 8.66 42.81 -14.19
N ALA A 233 8.09 41.92 -14.99
CA ALA A 233 7.19 42.28 -16.09
C ALA A 233 5.95 43.01 -15.57
N VAL A 234 5.32 42.52 -14.49
CA VAL A 234 4.17 43.16 -13.85
C VAL A 234 4.54 44.55 -13.32
N LYS A 235 5.68 44.68 -12.62
CA LYS A 235 6.16 45.97 -12.08
C LYS A 235 6.47 46.97 -13.19
N SER A 236 7.15 46.51 -14.25
CA SER A 236 7.49 47.32 -15.42
C SER A 236 6.22 47.80 -16.14
N ALA A 237 5.26 46.90 -16.41
CA ALA A 237 3.98 47.22 -17.03
C ALA A 237 3.18 48.24 -16.20
N ARG A 238 3.16 48.11 -14.87
CA ARG A 238 2.49 49.07 -13.97
C ARG A 238 3.15 50.46 -14.02
N SER A 239 4.48 50.51 -14.06
CA SER A 239 5.22 51.78 -14.14
C SER A 239 5.07 52.47 -15.51
N ALA A 240 5.04 51.70 -16.60
CA ALA A 240 4.84 52.21 -17.95
C ALA A 240 3.45 52.85 -18.12
N ARG A 241 2.41 52.24 -17.53
CA ARG A 241 1.06 52.84 -17.47
C ARG A 241 1.07 54.18 -16.75
N ARG A 242 1.75 54.28 -15.59
CA ARG A 242 1.86 55.54 -14.84
C ARG A 242 2.63 56.63 -15.64
N LYS A 243 3.73 56.27 -16.28
CA LYS A 243 4.55 57.20 -17.09
C LYS A 243 3.78 57.73 -18.31
N ARG A 244 2.92 56.92 -18.93
CA ARG A 244 2.03 57.36 -20.04
C ARG A 244 1.14 58.52 -19.63
N TRP A 245 0.52 58.46 -18.44
CA TRP A 245 -0.32 59.54 -17.93
C TRP A 245 0.48 60.81 -17.61
N ILE A 246 1.69 60.65 -17.06
CA ILE A 246 2.59 61.79 -16.78
C ILE A 246 2.97 62.51 -18.08
N CYS A 247 3.39 61.76 -19.11
CA CYS A 247 3.70 62.35 -20.42
C CYS A 247 2.48 63.06 -21.03
N PHE A 248 1.30 62.45 -20.96
CA PHE A 248 0.06 63.04 -21.49
C PHE A 248 -0.26 64.40 -20.84
N PHE A 249 -0.23 64.50 -19.51
CA PHE A 249 -0.48 65.78 -18.83
C PHE A 249 0.59 66.82 -19.13
N LEU A 250 1.86 66.42 -19.22
CA LEU A 250 2.95 67.34 -19.54
C LEU A 250 2.78 67.93 -20.95
N THR A 251 2.38 67.12 -21.93
CA THR A 251 2.07 67.61 -23.28
C THR A 251 0.88 68.57 -23.32
N LEU A 252 -0.16 68.32 -22.52
CA LEU A 252 -1.34 69.17 -22.44
C LEU A 252 -1.00 70.56 -21.86
N ILE A 253 -0.16 70.60 -20.81
CA ILE A 253 0.29 71.86 -20.20
C ILE A 253 1.07 72.71 -21.20
N ILE A 254 1.97 72.11 -21.98
CA ILE A 254 2.77 72.83 -23.00
C ILE A 254 1.84 73.47 -24.05
N LEU A 255 0.85 72.73 -24.54
CA LEU A 255 -0.12 73.25 -25.52
C LEU A 255 -0.94 74.42 -24.95
N ALA A 256 -1.34 74.36 -23.68
CA ALA A 256 -2.07 75.44 -23.03
C ALA A 256 -1.24 76.74 -22.95
N VAL A 257 0.05 76.64 -22.58
CA VAL A 257 0.95 77.81 -22.51
C VAL A 257 1.15 78.44 -23.89
N LEU A 258 1.35 77.63 -24.93
CA LEU A 258 1.47 78.12 -26.31
C LEU A 258 0.19 78.82 -26.77
N GLY A 259 -0.98 78.26 -26.45
CA GLY A 259 -2.28 78.88 -26.76
C GLY A 259 -2.46 80.24 -26.09
N ILE A 260 -2.07 80.37 -24.81
CA ILE A 260 -2.14 81.65 -24.08
C ILE A 260 -1.17 82.68 -24.66
N ALA A 261 0.07 82.28 -24.95
CA ALA A 261 1.08 83.18 -25.52
C ALA A 261 0.64 83.74 -26.88
N LEU A 262 0.11 82.89 -27.75
CA LEU A 262 -0.44 83.31 -29.05
C LEU A 262 -1.70 84.18 -28.88
N GLY A 263 -2.57 83.86 -27.92
CA GLY A 263 -3.76 84.65 -27.61
C GLY A 263 -3.44 86.06 -27.12
N ILE A 264 -2.45 86.21 -26.24
CA ILE A 264 -1.98 87.53 -25.77
C ILE A 264 -1.27 88.28 -26.91
N GLY A 265 -0.40 87.61 -27.67
CA GLY A 265 0.34 88.22 -28.78
C GLY A 265 -0.57 88.76 -29.89
N LEU A 266 -1.66 88.06 -30.22
CA LEU A 266 -2.64 88.51 -31.20
C LEU A 266 -3.68 89.47 -30.61
N GLY A 267 -4.04 89.32 -29.33
CA GLY A 267 -5.01 90.18 -28.64
C GLY A 267 -4.52 91.60 -28.33
N VAL A 268 -3.20 91.78 -28.12
CA VAL A 268 -2.59 93.10 -27.90
C VAL A 268 -2.30 93.83 -29.23
N GLY A 269 -2.36 93.12 -30.36
CA GLY A 269 -1.97 93.61 -31.68
C GLY A 269 -3.08 94.15 -32.59
N ILE A 270 -4.32 94.29 -32.12
CA ILE A 270 -5.40 94.93 -32.93
C ILE A 270 -5.45 96.43 -32.60
N PRO A 271 -4.87 97.32 -33.41
CA PRO A 271 -5.09 98.76 -33.24
C PRO A 271 -6.57 99.06 -33.49
N LYS A 272 -7.24 99.59 -32.47
CA LYS A 272 -8.58 100.19 -32.58
C LYS A 272 -8.49 101.34 -33.59
N HIS A 273 -8.93 101.12 -34.82
CA HIS A 273 -9.16 102.22 -35.76
C HIS A 273 -10.40 102.98 -35.26
N ASN A 274 -10.16 104.08 -34.54
CA ASN A 274 -11.19 105.01 -34.09
C ASN A 274 -11.67 105.79 -35.32
N SER A 275 -12.97 105.69 -35.65
CA SER A 275 -13.64 106.63 -36.56
C SER A 275 -13.75 108.01 -35.92
#